data_AF-E1QLB1-F1
#
_entry.id   AF-E1QLB1-F1
#
_cell.length_a   1.000
_cell.length_b   1.000
_cell.length_c   1.000
_cell.angle_alpha   90.00
_cell.angle_beta   90.00
_cell.angle_gamma   90.00
#
_symmetry.space_group_name_H-M   'P 1'
#
loop_
_entity.id
_entity.type
_entity.pdbx_description
1 polymer ?
#
loop_
_entity_poly.entity_id
_entity_poly.type
_entity_poly.pdbx_seq_one_letter_code
_entity_poly.pdbx_strand_id
1 'polypeptide(L)'
;MPSLISIHAPGPDAPTRHELQTLESIWASQDKVTDRRIDFIDKSMRWHQPLPGVTADDVAAMFQRLLAWPAWVRLFARPPHAVLAASHLARQRGLNPGVRWVAPGTGAPFDPPKGPPGVDILRADWASGAAEVQRAAARAKSQGLVLVVDESLTGFRLSRRGAVEAFGLEPDAVLMAIDLPGGASAAILAGIGEPPRKAAAAPDAEVLAHLAGLARWLGEFDLAGRLNDLGRGLEVGLNFFRRKAMLDAELFVERPWALPRLGGKRVWAFMELAREEGLLMDKMVMLDAGLDLEVMQRLVWPRLARAVARLRVLPEGQKAPGGWREAGPTAKRIGLDELLPAQK
;
A
#
# COMPACT_ATOMS: atom_id res chain seq x y z
N MET A 1 27.05 -41.64 9.57
CA MET A 1 27.51 -40.59 8.63
C MET A 1 26.60 -39.39 8.81
N PRO A 2 27.11 -38.24 9.26
CA PRO A 2 26.27 -37.05 9.45
C PRO A 2 25.89 -36.46 8.09
N SER A 3 24.58 -36.22 7.95
CA SER A 3 23.93 -35.57 6.82
C SER A 3 24.60 -34.24 6.51
N LEU A 4 25.06 -34.08 5.27
CA LEU A 4 25.53 -32.82 4.72
C LEU A 4 24.40 -31.79 4.83
N ILE A 5 24.66 -30.73 5.59
CA ILE A 5 23.83 -29.53 5.66
C ILE A 5 23.89 -28.89 4.26
N SER A 6 22.74 -28.85 3.60
CA SER A 6 22.59 -28.18 2.32
C SER A 6 22.64 -26.68 2.57
N ILE A 7 23.79 -26.06 2.30
CA ILE A 7 24.02 -24.62 2.39
C ILE A 7 23.07 -23.94 1.40
N HIS A 8 21.94 -23.44 1.90
CA HIS A 8 20.99 -22.69 1.08
C HIS A 8 21.61 -21.34 0.75
N ALA A 9 21.72 -21.03 -0.55
CA ALA A 9 21.92 -19.66 -1.00
C ALA A 9 20.86 -18.76 -0.32
N PRO A 10 21.20 -17.53 0.09
CA PRO A 10 20.22 -16.62 0.66
C PRO A 10 19.04 -16.48 -0.31
N GLY A 11 17.82 -16.66 0.19
CA GLY A 11 16.61 -16.47 -0.61
C GLY A 11 16.56 -15.05 -1.21
N PRO A 12 15.69 -14.81 -2.21
CA PRO A 12 15.57 -13.51 -2.91
C PRO A 12 15.32 -12.30 -1.98
N ASP A 13 14.94 -12.57 -0.73
CA ASP A 13 14.56 -11.59 0.28
C ASP A 13 15.73 -11.12 1.16
N ALA A 14 16.91 -11.76 1.08
CA ALA A 14 18.06 -11.37 1.89
C ALA A 14 18.74 -10.10 1.32
N PRO A 15 19.34 -9.25 2.17
CA PRO A 15 20.15 -8.14 1.70
C PRO A 15 21.41 -8.66 1.00
N THR A 16 21.76 -8.04 -0.12
CA THR A 16 23.01 -8.29 -0.82
C THR A 16 24.20 -7.76 -0.01
N ARG A 17 25.41 -8.24 -0.32
CA ARG A 17 26.64 -7.75 0.32
C ARG A 17 26.83 -6.24 0.17
N HIS A 18 26.49 -5.70 -1.01
CA HIS A 18 26.57 -4.28 -1.26
C HIS A 18 25.55 -3.49 -0.41
N GLU A 19 24.29 -3.96 -0.35
CA GLU A 19 23.27 -3.34 0.51
C GLU A 19 23.72 -3.33 1.98
N LEU A 20 24.28 -4.43 2.49
CA LEU A 20 24.81 -4.49 3.86
C LEU A 20 25.96 -3.51 4.11
N GLN A 21 26.90 -3.38 3.17
CA GLN A 21 28.01 -2.42 3.29
C GLN A 21 27.50 -0.99 3.33
N THR A 22 26.54 -0.65 2.47
CA THR A 22 25.89 0.67 2.46
C THR A 22 25.16 0.93 3.77
N LEU A 23 24.37 -0.03 4.26
CA LEU A 23 23.63 0.09 5.53
C LEU A 23 24.56 0.26 6.74
N GLU A 24 25.67 -0.47 6.81
CA GLU A 24 26.70 -0.29 7.84
C GLU A 24 27.31 1.11 7.78
N SER A 25 27.66 1.60 6.58
CA SER A 25 28.20 2.95 6.40
C SER A 25 27.22 4.02 6.87
N ILE A 26 25.95 3.90 6.49
CA ILE A 26 24.88 4.82 6.92
C ILE A 26 24.70 4.78 8.43
N TRP A 27 24.69 3.57 9.02
CA TRP A 27 24.56 3.41 10.46
C TRP A 27 25.72 4.05 11.21
N ALA A 28 26.95 3.93 10.70
CA ALA A 28 28.14 4.48 11.32
C ALA A 28 28.20 6.02 11.22
N SER A 29 27.83 6.60 10.09
CA SER A 29 27.92 8.06 9.90
C SER A 29 26.76 8.83 10.53
N GLN A 30 25.53 8.28 10.45
CA GLN A 30 24.30 8.95 10.86
C GLN A 30 24.14 10.36 10.23
N ASP A 31 24.71 10.57 9.05
CA ASP A 31 24.69 11.88 8.40
C ASP A 31 23.25 12.36 8.18
N LYS A 32 23.02 13.65 8.46
CA LYS A 32 21.71 14.24 8.29
C LYS A 32 21.48 14.53 6.80
N VAL A 33 20.39 13.99 6.26
CA VAL A 33 19.96 14.29 4.89
C VAL A 33 19.12 15.57 4.90
N THR A 34 19.58 16.61 4.21
CA THR A 34 18.90 17.91 4.11
C THR A 34 18.10 18.09 2.83
N ASP A 35 18.11 17.11 1.93
CA ASP A 35 17.30 17.08 0.72
C ASP A 35 15.79 17.10 0.99
N ARG A 36 15.01 17.10 -0.10
CA ARG A 36 13.54 17.06 -0.09
C ARG A 36 12.99 16.01 0.88
N ARG A 37 11.85 16.34 1.48
CA ARG A 37 11.05 15.39 2.27
C ARG A 37 10.51 14.29 1.36
N ILE A 38 10.37 13.10 1.92
CA ILE A 38 9.73 11.96 1.27
C ILE A 38 8.37 11.77 1.92
N ASP A 39 7.32 11.76 1.09
CA ASP A 39 5.94 11.64 1.53
C ASP A 39 5.39 10.26 1.14
N PHE A 40 5.32 9.36 2.13
CA PHE A 40 4.70 8.04 2.00
C PHE A 40 3.26 8.00 2.54
N ILE A 41 2.62 9.16 2.70
CA ILE A 41 1.20 9.28 3.05
C ILE A 41 0.39 9.67 1.81
N ASP A 42 1.01 10.35 0.85
CA ASP A 42 0.38 10.73 -0.42
C ASP A 42 -0.06 9.50 -1.22
N LYS A 43 -1.37 9.42 -1.48
CA LYS A 43 -2.02 8.34 -2.22
C LYS A 43 -2.15 8.66 -3.71
N SER A 44 -1.85 9.90 -4.10
CA SER A 44 -2.06 10.39 -5.46
C SER A 44 -1.19 9.63 -6.46
N MET A 45 -1.78 9.26 -7.60
CA MET A 45 -1.06 8.60 -8.69
C MET A 45 -0.50 9.63 -9.65
N ARG A 46 0.42 10.48 -9.19
CA ARG A 46 0.86 11.71 -9.88
C ARG A 46 1.90 11.54 -11.00
N TRP A 47 2.33 10.32 -11.32
CA TRP A 47 3.45 10.08 -12.25
C TRP A 47 3.06 10.08 -13.74
N HIS A 48 1.79 10.35 -14.04
CA HIS A 48 1.28 10.34 -15.41
C HIS A 48 1.21 11.75 -16.01
N GLN A 49 1.28 11.82 -17.33
CA GLN A 49 0.95 13.03 -18.09
C GLN A 49 -0.51 12.95 -18.54
N PRO A 50 -1.33 14.01 -18.32
CA PRO A 50 -2.72 14.01 -18.76
C PRO A 50 -2.81 13.87 -20.29
N LEU A 51 -3.83 13.15 -20.77
CA LEU A 51 -4.10 12.94 -22.18
C LEU A 51 -5.37 13.71 -22.57
N PRO A 52 -5.25 14.93 -23.13
CA PRO A 52 -6.41 15.77 -23.44
C PRO A 52 -7.22 15.23 -24.62
N GLY A 53 -8.46 15.73 -24.77
CA GLY A 53 -9.33 15.42 -25.91
C GLY A 53 -9.99 14.03 -25.85
N VAL A 54 -9.96 13.37 -24.69
CA VAL A 54 -10.59 12.06 -24.46
C VAL A 54 -12.02 12.21 -23.95
N THR A 55 -12.88 11.26 -24.31
CA THR A 55 -14.24 11.15 -23.77
C THR A 55 -14.30 10.18 -22.58
N ALA A 56 -15.40 10.19 -21.84
CA ALA A 56 -15.62 9.22 -20.76
C ALA A 56 -15.63 7.77 -21.26
N ASP A 57 -16.12 7.53 -22.49
CA ASP A 57 -16.14 6.19 -23.09
C ASP A 57 -14.73 5.73 -23.49
N ASP A 58 -13.88 6.63 -23.99
CA ASP A 58 -12.47 6.32 -24.29
C ASP A 58 -11.75 5.86 -23.01
N VAL A 59 -11.89 6.64 -21.93
CA VAL A 59 -11.27 6.34 -20.64
C VAL A 59 -11.82 5.04 -20.05
N ALA A 60 -13.14 4.81 -20.13
CA ALA A 60 -13.76 3.56 -19.69
C ALA A 60 -13.19 2.34 -20.45
N ALA A 61 -13.05 2.45 -21.78
CA ALA A 61 -12.48 1.41 -22.62
C ALA A 61 -10.99 1.14 -22.29
N MET A 62 -10.21 2.18 -21.96
CA MET A 62 -8.82 2.02 -21.51
C MET A 62 -8.75 1.22 -20.21
N PHE A 63 -9.50 1.60 -19.18
CA PHE A 63 -9.54 0.85 -17.92
C PHE A 63 -10.09 -0.56 -18.08
N GLN A 64 -11.06 -0.76 -18.97
CA GLN A 64 -11.57 -2.10 -19.27
C GLN A 64 -10.47 -3.01 -19.83
N ARG A 65 -9.65 -2.50 -20.77
CA ARG A 65 -8.49 -3.24 -21.30
C ARG A 65 -7.42 -3.51 -20.24
N LEU A 66 -7.15 -2.54 -19.36
CA LEU A 66 -6.16 -2.71 -18.29
C LEU A 66 -6.57 -3.78 -17.28
N LEU A 67 -7.83 -3.78 -16.88
CA LEU A 67 -8.37 -4.71 -15.91
C LEU A 67 -8.64 -6.09 -16.54
N ALA A 68 -8.93 -6.16 -17.84
CA ALA A 68 -9.07 -7.37 -18.66
C ALA A 68 -10.13 -8.40 -18.22
N TRP A 69 -10.77 -8.23 -17.06
CA TRP A 69 -11.84 -9.10 -16.55
C TRP A 69 -13.25 -8.45 -16.52
N PRO A 70 -13.44 -7.12 -16.35
CA PRO A 70 -14.79 -6.57 -16.24
C PRO A 70 -15.45 -6.46 -17.62
N ALA A 71 -16.74 -6.75 -17.66
CA ALA A 71 -17.59 -6.58 -18.85
C ALA A 71 -17.93 -5.11 -19.14
N TRP A 72 -17.84 -4.24 -18.11
CA TRP A 72 -18.12 -2.82 -18.23
C TRP A 72 -17.30 -2.00 -17.25
N VAL A 73 -17.09 -0.72 -17.60
CA VAL A 73 -16.48 0.30 -16.75
C VAL A 73 -17.36 1.54 -16.76
N ARG A 74 -17.53 2.17 -15.59
CA ARG A 74 -18.26 3.43 -15.39
C ARG A 74 -17.39 4.39 -14.58
N LEU A 75 -17.38 5.64 -15.01
CA LEU A 75 -16.62 6.72 -14.39
C LEU A 75 -17.57 7.64 -13.62
N PHE A 76 -17.09 8.13 -12.48
CA PHE A 76 -17.85 8.94 -11.56
C PHE A 76 -17.03 10.14 -11.13
N ALA A 77 -17.62 11.33 -11.17
CA ALA A 77 -16.96 12.55 -10.72
C ALA A 77 -16.56 12.53 -9.23
N ARG A 78 -17.14 11.65 -8.41
CA ARG A 78 -16.84 11.54 -6.97
C ARG A 78 -16.99 10.09 -6.47
N PRO A 79 -16.16 9.63 -5.53
CA PRO A 79 -16.26 8.29 -4.94
C PRO A 79 -17.63 7.90 -4.37
N PRO A 80 -18.37 8.77 -3.64
CA PRO A 80 -19.70 8.41 -3.14
C PRO A 80 -20.70 8.06 -4.25
N HIS A 81 -20.55 8.59 -5.47
CA HIS A 81 -21.44 8.24 -6.58
C HIS A 81 -21.21 6.81 -7.07
N ALA A 82 -19.98 6.30 -7.01
CA ALA A 82 -19.68 4.90 -7.34
C ALA A 82 -20.29 3.93 -6.30
N VAL A 83 -20.25 4.29 -5.01
CA VAL A 83 -20.91 3.53 -3.93
C VAL A 83 -22.43 3.49 -4.13
N LEU A 84 -23.04 4.63 -4.49
CA LEU A 84 -24.47 4.67 -4.82
C LEU A 84 -24.80 3.84 -6.06
N ALA A 85 -23.92 3.79 -7.06
CA ALA A 85 -24.11 2.94 -8.23
C ALA A 85 -24.03 1.44 -7.89
N ALA A 86 -23.16 1.03 -6.96
CA ALA A 86 -23.14 -0.33 -6.43
C ALA A 86 -24.45 -0.69 -5.70
N SER A 87 -24.98 0.24 -4.88
CA SER A 87 -26.31 0.10 -4.25
C SER A 87 -27.44 -0.07 -5.29
N HIS A 88 -27.41 0.74 -6.37
CA HIS A 88 -28.36 0.59 -7.47
C HIS A 88 -28.23 -0.73 -8.22
N LEU A 89 -27.00 -1.23 -8.40
CA LEU A 89 -26.75 -2.54 -8.99
C LEU A 89 -27.41 -3.66 -8.15
N ALA A 90 -27.28 -3.60 -6.83
CA ALA A 90 -27.96 -4.54 -5.92
C ALA A 90 -29.48 -4.49 -6.09
N ARG A 91 -30.06 -3.28 -6.12
CA ARG A 91 -31.50 -3.10 -6.33
C ARG A 91 -31.97 -3.63 -7.68
N GLN A 92 -31.18 -3.47 -8.74
CA GLN A 92 -31.48 -4.00 -10.07
C GLN A 92 -31.49 -5.53 -10.09
N ARG A 93 -30.73 -6.16 -9.19
CA ARG A 93 -30.72 -7.61 -8.95
C ARG A 93 -31.79 -8.07 -7.94
N GLY A 94 -32.70 -7.19 -7.53
CA GLY A 94 -33.76 -7.50 -6.56
C GLY A 94 -33.29 -7.57 -5.11
N LEU A 95 -32.06 -7.12 -4.81
CA LEU A 95 -31.50 -7.11 -3.46
C LEU A 95 -31.77 -5.79 -2.75
N ASN A 96 -31.53 -5.77 -1.44
CA ASN A 96 -31.62 -4.56 -0.63
C ASN A 96 -30.56 -3.52 -1.07
N PRO A 97 -30.83 -2.21 -0.96
CA PRO A 97 -29.88 -1.19 -1.37
C PRO A 97 -28.79 -0.90 -0.33
N GLY A 98 -28.85 -1.50 0.87
CA GLY A 98 -27.90 -1.23 1.94
C GLY A 98 -26.47 -1.62 1.56
N VAL A 99 -25.52 -0.75 1.88
CA VAL A 99 -24.08 -0.99 1.65
C VAL A 99 -23.40 -1.22 2.99
N ARG A 100 -22.78 -2.38 3.15
CA ARG A 100 -21.97 -2.73 4.31
C ARG A 100 -20.49 -2.67 3.96
N TRP A 101 -19.71 -1.99 4.79
CA TRP A 101 -18.25 -1.96 4.62
C TRP A 101 -17.61 -3.07 5.42
N VAL A 102 -16.76 -3.85 4.76
CA VAL A 102 -16.09 -5.01 5.34
C VAL A 102 -14.59 -4.77 5.27
N ALA A 103 -13.97 -4.52 6.42
CA ALA A 103 -12.51 -4.40 6.55
C ALA A 103 -12.02 -5.59 7.40
N PRO A 104 -11.55 -6.69 6.77
CA PRO A 104 -10.95 -7.79 7.52
C PRO A 104 -9.77 -7.23 8.34
N GLY A 105 -9.61 -7.70 9.57
CA GLY A 105 -8.56 -7.22 10.49
C GLY A 105 -8.95 -6.06 11.41
N THR A 106 -10.10 -5.38 11.20
CA THR A 106 -10.55 -4.27 12.09
C THR A 106 -11.71 -4.62 13.01
N GLY A 107 -12.14 -5.89 13.05
CA GLY A 107 -13.29 -6.35 13.84
C GLY A 107 -14.57 -6.46 13.02
N ALA A 108 -15.70 -6.10 13.62
CA ALA A 108 -17.02 -6.27 13.00
C ALA A 108 -17.20 -5.36 11.76
N PRO A 109 -17.96 -5.81 10.75
CA PRO A 109 -18.31 -4.95 9.62
C PRO A 109 -19.06 -3.69 10.05
N PHE A 110 -18.93 -2.62 9.25
CA PHE A 110 -19.74 -1.43 9.44
C PHE A 110 -21.06 -1.60 8.70
N ASP A 111 -22.11 -1.89 9.45
CA ASP A 111 -23.45 -2.06 8.91
C ASP A 111 -23.97 -0.77 8.26
N PRO A 112 -24.82 -0.89 7.22
CA PRO A 112 -25.43 0.27 6.58
C PRO A 112 -26.21 1.12 7.60
N PRO A 113 -26.22 2.46 7.45
CA PRO A 113 -26.96 3.34 8.35
C PRO A 113 -28.49 3.13 8.28
N LYS A 114 -28.99 2.47 7.23
CA LYS A 114 -30.41 2.17 7.06
C LYS A 114 -30.65 0.89 6.26
N GLY A 115 -31.45 -0.01 6.83
CA GLY A 115 -31.95 -1.23 6.19
C GLY A 115 -30.91 -2.36 6.08
N PRO A 116 -31.34 -3.57 5.69
CA PRO A 116 -30.43 -4.70 5.49
C PRO A 116 -29.47 -4.46 4.30
N PRO A 117 -28.27 -5.06 4.32
CA PRO A 117 -27.33 -4.95 3.21
C PRO A 117 -27.79 -5.76 2.00
N GLY A 118 -27.51 -5.25 0.80
CA GLY A 118 -27.45 -6.04 -0.43
C GLY A 118 -26.10 -5.92 -1.14
N VAL A 119 -25.17 -5.11 -0.59
CA VAL A 119 -23.81 -4.95 -1.08
C VAL A 119 -22.83 -5.09 0.09
N ASP A 120 -21.79 -5.90 -0.09
CA ASP A 120 -20.58 -5.86 0.72
C ASP A 120 -19.48 -5.16 -0.07
N ILE A 121 -18.96 -4.05 0.45
CA ILE A 121 -17.73 -3.42 -0.07
C ILE A 121 -16.55 -3.89 0.78
N LEU A 122 -15.70 -4.72 0.18
CA LEU A 122 -14.55 -5.37 0.81
C LEU A 122 -13.28 -4.51 0.66
N ARG A 123 -12.75 -4.07 1.81
CA ARG A 123 -11.50 -3.33 1.97
C ARG A 123 -10.33 -4.29 2.20
N ALA A 124 -9.78 -4.84 1.12
CA ALA A 124 -8.72 -5.84 1.19
C ALA A 124 -7.41 -5.28 1.77
N ASP A 125 -7.19 -3.97 1.68
CA ASP A 125 -6.02 -3.29 2.24
C ASP A 125 -5.90 -3.48 3.76
N TRP A 126 -6.99 -3.72 4.49
CA TRP A 126 -7.00 -3.85 5.96
C TRP A 126 -6.66 -5.24 6.49
N ALA A 127 -6.65 -6.26 5.63
CA ALA A 127 -6.42 -7.63 6.04
C ALA A 127 -4.96 -7.89 6.42
N SER A 128 -4.76 -8.78 7.39
CA SER A 128 -3.42 -9.27 7.74
C SER A 128 -2.87 -10.30 6.73
N GLY A 129 -3.74 -10.85 5.88
CA GLY A 129 -3.35 -11.79 4.84
C GLY A 129 -4.52 -12.28 3.99
N ALA A 130 -4.18 -13.03 2.93
CA ALA A 130 -5.12 -13.48 1.89
C ALA A 130 -6.30 -14.29 2.44
N ALA A 131 -6.06 -15.16 3.42
CA ALA A 131 -7.10 -16.04 3.97
C ALA A 131 -8.25 -15.27 4.64
N GLU A 132 -7.98 -14.11 5.25
CA GLU A 132 -9.03 -13.26 5.84
C GLU A 132 -9.88 -12.58 4.76
N VAL A 133 -9.22 -12.09 3.70
CA VAL A 133 -9.90 -11.46 2.55
C VAL A 133 -10.80 -12.48 1.86
N GLN A 134 -10.27 -13.68 1.60
CA GLN A 134 -11.02 -14.76 0.95
C GLN A 134 -12.22 -15.22 1.79
N ARG A 135 -12.08 -15.34 3.11
CA ARG A 135 -13.22 -15.66 4.00
C ARG A 135 -14.29 -14.57 3.97
N ALA A 136 -13.90 -13.29 3.96
CA ALA A 136 -14.84 -12.19 3.87
C ALA A 136 -15.59 -12.18 2.53
N ALA A 137 -14.88 -12.41 1.42
CA ALA A 137 -15.46 -12.54 0.08
C ALA A 137 -16.44 -13.72 -0.01
N ALA A 138 -16.05 -14.89 0.49
CA ALA A 138 -16.89 -16.09 0.51
C ALA A 138 -18.18 -15.87 1.31
N ARG A 139 -18.11 -15.15 2.44
CA ARG A 139 -19.28 -14.80 3.25
C ARG A 139 -20.29 -13.93 2.49
N ALA A 140 -19.82 -12.93 1.75
CA ALA A 140 -20.70 -12.09 0.94
C ALA A 140 -21.46 -12.93 -0.10
N LYS A 141 -20.73 -13.83 -0.80
CA LYS A 141 -21.29 -14.75 -1.78
C LYS A 141 -22.31 -15.72 -1.16
N SER A 142 -22.01 -16.30 0.00
CA SER A 142 -22.94 -17.21 0.70
C SER A 142 -24.21 -16.51 1.20
N GLN A 143 -24.16 -15.20 1.40
CA GLN A 143 -25.30 -14.38 1.80
C GLN A 143 -26.10 -13.85 0.60
N GLY A 144 -25.69 -14.16 -0.64
CA GLY A 144 -26.34 -13.67 -1.86
C GLY A 144 -26.22 -12.15 -2.05
N LEU A 145 -25.20 -11.53 -1.46
CA LEU A 145 -24.93 -10.09 -1.60
C LEU A 145 -24.10 -9.82 -2.85
N VAL A 146 -24.20 -8.61 -3.40
CA VAL A 146 -23.24 -8.12 -4.40
C VAL A 146 -21.90 -7.92 -3.69
N LEU A 147 -20.86 -8.62 -4.14
CA LEU A 147 -19.50 -8.41 -3.66
C LEU A 147 -18.81 -7.34 -4.51
N VAL A 148 -18.47 -6.22 -3.88
CA VAL A 148 -17.63 -5.17 -4.45
C VAL A 148 -16.29 -5.17 -3.74
N VAL A 149 -15.18 -5.25 -4.46
CA VAL A 149 -13.85 -5.05 -3.86
C VAL A 149 -13.43 -3.60 -4.04
N ASP A 150 -13.10 -2.93 -2.94
CA ASP A 150 -12.55 -1.58 -2.98
C ASP A 150 -11.04 -1.63 -3.27
N GLU A 151 -10.70 -1.25 -4.50
CA GLU A 151 -9.36 -1.19 -5.07
C GLU A 151 -8.73 0.20 -4.97
N SER A 152 -9.30 1.14 -4.21
CA SER A 152 -8.78 2.52 -4.10
C SER A 152 -7.32 2.58 -3.65
N LEU A 153 -6.92 1.65 -2.75
CA LEU A 153 -5.53 1.53 -2.31
C LEU A 153 -4.80 0.36 -2.97
N THR A 154 -5.46 -0.78 -3.17
CA THR A 154 -4.80 -1.99 -3.66
C THR A 154 -4.68 -2.06 -5.18
N GLY A 155 -5.53 -1.34 -5.91
CA GLY A 155 -5.61 -1.34 -7.36
C GLY A 155 -4.30 -0.92 -7.99
N PHE A 156 -3.80 -1.75 -8.92
CA PHE A 156 -2.51 -1.58 -9.60
C PHE A 156 -1.26 -1.61 -8.70
N ARG A 157 -1.42 -1.56 -7.36
CA ARG A 157 -0.31 -1.62 -6.40
C ARG A 157 0.04 -3.05 -6.04
N LEU A 158 -0.94 -3.86 -5.61
CA LEU A 158 -0.67 -5.25 -5.21
C LEU A 158 -0.36 -6.16 -6.40
N SER A 159 -1.02 -5.90 -7.52
CA SER A 159 -0.85 -6.58 -8.79
C SER A 159 -1.45 -5.70 -9.89
N ARG A 160 -1.32 -6.11 -11.16
CA ARG A 160 -1.91 -5.38 -12.30
C ARG A 160 -3.43 -5.24 -12.15
N ARG A 161 -4.10 -6.23 -11.55
CA ARG A 161 -5.55 -6.21 -11.28
C ARG A 161 -5.88 -6.04 -9.79
N GLY A 162 -4.94 -5.54 -9.00
CA GLY A 162 -5.15 -5.17 -7.61
C GLY A 162 -5.27 -6.35 -6.63
N ALA A 163 -6.08 -6.17 -5.59
CA ALA A 163 -6.38 -7.20 -4.60
C ALA A 163 -7.12 -8.39 -5.20
N VAL A 164 -7.95 -8.17 -6.22
CA VAL A 164 -8.67 -9.23 -6.94
C VAL A 164 -7.72 -10.30 -7.45
N GLU A 165 -6.67 -9.91 -8.18
CA GLU A 165 -5.67 -10.85 -8.67
C GLU A 165 -4.71 -11.32 -7.58
N ALA A 166 -4.26 -10.42 -6.69
CA ALA A 166 -3.30 -10.77 -5.64
C ALA A 166 -3.84 -11.80 -4.63
N PHE A 167 -5.16 -11.82 -4.39
CA PHE A 167 -5.80 -12.73 -3.44
C PHE A 167 -6.74 -13.76 -4.08
N GLY A 168 -6.83 -13.79 -5.42
CA GLY A 168 -7.68 -14.74 -6.16
C GLY A 168 -9.17 -14.57 -5.84
N LEU A 169 -9.66 -13.33 -5.85
CA LEU A 169 -11.05 -13.01 -5.56
C LEU A 169 -11.89 -13.04 -6.85
N GLU A 170 -13.19 -13.32 -6.71
CA GLU A 170 -14.16 -13.30 -7.80
C GLU A 170 -15.31 -12.34 -7.45
N PRO A 171 -15.10 -11.01 -7.46
CA PRO A 171 -16.16 -10.07 -7.13
C PRO A 171 -17.13 -9.85 -8.30
N ASP A 172 -18.32 -9.34 -7.98
CA ASP A 172 -19.26 -8.85 -8.99
C ASP A 172 -18.79 -7.54 -9.62
N ALA A 173 -18.11 -6.72 -8.82
CA ALA A 173 -17.55 -5.44 -9.25
C ALA A 173 -16.33 -5.04 -8.41
N VAL A 174 -15.55 -4.09 -8.93
CA VAL A 174 -14.54 -3.34 -8.18
C VAL A 174 -14.91 -1.87 -8.18
N LEU A 175 -14.63 -1.22 -7.06
CA LEU A 175 -14.69 0.23 -6.90
C LEU A 175 -13.27 0.75 -6.73
N MET A 176 -12.91 1.83 -7.41
CA MET A 176 -11.61 2.46 -7.26
C MET A 176 -11.78 3.97 -7.17
N ALA A 177 -11.59 4.55 -5.99
CA ALA A 177 -11.40 5.98 -5.81
C ALA A 177 -9.95 6.32 -6.18
N ILE A 178 -9.78 7.34 -7.00
CA ILE A 178 -8.48 7.78 -7.51
C ILE A 178 -8.28 9.22 -7.11
N ASP A 179 -7.24 9.46 -6.33
CA ASP A 179 -6.75 10.80 -6.00
C ASP A 179 -5.82 11.27 -7.13
N LEU A 180 -6.12 12.45 -7.67
CA LEU A 180 -5.43 13.04 -8.81
C LEU A 180 -4.66 14.31 -8.39
N PRO A 181 -3.69 14.76 -9.21
CA PRO A 181 -3.00 16.04 -8.97
C PRO A 181 -3.98 17.20 -8.77
N GLY A 182 -3.57 18.20 -7.98
CA GLY A 182 -4.39 19.39 -7.69
C GLY A 182 -5.53 19.17 -6.70
N GLY A 183 -5.62 17.99 -6.07
CA GLY A 183 -6.67 17.66 -5.10
C GLY A 183 -7.99 17.22 -5.76
N ALA A 184 -8.00 17.03 -7.08
CA ALA A 184 -9.11 16.41 -7.77
C ALA A 184 -9.23 14.92 -7.39
N SER A 185 -10.46 14.39 -7.49
CA SER A 185 -10.71 12.96 -7.30
C SER A 185 -11.75 12.46 -8.28
N ALA A 186 -11.67 11.19 -8.60
CA ALA A 186 -12.67 10.48 -9.40
C ALA A 186 -12.91 9.10 -8.81
N ALA A 187 -13.91 8.40 -9.33
CA ALA A 187 -14.04 6.99 -9.07
C ALA A 187 -14.40 6.19 -10.31
N ILE A 188 -14.01 4.92 -10.27
CA ILE A 188 -14.31 3.91 -11.26
C ILE A 188 -15.14 2.83 -10.58
N LEU A 189 -16.24 2.43 -11.19
CA LEU A 189 -16.91 1.17 -10.89
C LEU A 189 -16.80 0.29 -12.13
N ALA A 190 -16.28 -0.92 -11.97
CA ALA A 190 -16.15 -1.87 -13.07
C ALA A 190 -16.66 -3.22 -12.61
N GLY A 191 -17.31 -3.99 -13.47
CA GLY A 191 -17.87 -5.27 -13.04
C GLY A 191 -18.28 -6.19 -14.17
N ILE A 192 -18.85 -7.32 -13.79
CA ILE A 192 -19.41 -8.32 -14.69
C ILE A 192 -20.92 -8.15 -14.84
N GLY A 193 -21.48 -8.78 -15.88
CA GLY A 193 -22.92 -8.73 -16.18
C GLY A 193 -23.37 -7.35 -16.64
N GLU A 194 -24.59 -6.97 -16.27
CA GLU A 194 -25.18 -5.69 -16.67
C GLU A 194 -24.66 -4.52 -15.80
N PRO A 195 -24.29 -3.38 -16.41
CA PRO A 195 -23.90 -2.19 -15.67
C PRO A 195 -25.10 -1.56 -14.94
N PRO A 196 -24.86 -0.77 -13.87
CA PRO A 196 -25.93 -0.01 -13.25
C PRO A 196 -26.57 0.97 -14.26
N ARG A 197 -27.89 0.84 -14.47
CA ARG A 197 -28.69 1.64 -15.43
C ARG A 197 -28.54 3.16 -15.35
N LYS A 198 -28.25 3.70 -14.16
CA LYS A 198 -28.12 5.16 -13.97
C LYS A 198 -26.68 5.57 -14.25
N ALA A 199 -26.46 6.22 -15.39
CA ALA A 199 -25.21 6.94 -15.64
C ALA A 199 -25.06 8.02 -14.56
N ALA A 200 -23.93 8.01 -13.86
CA ALA A 200 -23.62 9.10 -12.94
C ALA A 200 -23.15 10.33 -13.70
N ALA A 201 -23.05 11.46 -12.99
CA ALA A 201 -22.31 12.60 -13.48
C ALA A 201 -20.87 12.15 -13.80
N ALA A 202 -20.54 12.16 -15.09
CA ALA A 202 -19.19 11.88 -15.57
C ALA A 202 -18.22 12.92 -14.98
N PRO A 203 -16.95 12.56 -14.78
CA PRO A 203 -15.92 13.55 -14.48
C PRO A 203 -15.82 14.62 -15.57
N ASP A 204 -15.34 15.82 -15.22
CA ASP A 204 -15.06 16.87 -16.20
C ASP A 204 -13.87 16.51 -17.11
N ALA A 205 -13.65 17.32 -18.15
CA ALA A 205 -12.63 17.07 -19.16
C ALA A 205 -11.19 17.03 -18.61
N GLU A 206 -10.90 17.81 -17.57
CA GLU A 206 -9.56 17.83 -16.94
C GLU A 206 -9.31 16.52 -16.19
N VAL A 207 -10.29 16.08 -15.40
CA VAL A 207 -10.23 14.80 -14.67
C VAL A 207 -10.16 13.62 -15.64
N LEU A 208 -10.94 13.64 -16.73
CA LEU A 208 -10.87 12.62 -17.77
C LEU A 208 -9.48 12.55 -18.42
N ALA A 209 -8.85 13.69 -18.69
CA ALA A 209 -7.51 13.72 -19.25
C ALA A 209 -6.47 13.08 -18.31
N HIS A 210 -6.57 13.37 -17.01
CA HIS A 210 -5.73 12.73 -16.00
C HIS A 210 -5.97 11.21 -15.91
N LEU A 211 -7.22 10.76 -15.86
CA LEU A 211 -7.56 9.33 -15.83
C LEU A 211 -7.04 8.58 -17.07
N ALA A 212 -7.15 9.16 -18.26
CA ALA A 212 -6.60 8.59 -19.49
C ALA A 212 -5.08 8.53 -19.46
N GLY A 213 -4.43 9.60 -18.99
CA GLY A 213 -2.98 9.63 -18.79
C GLY A 213 -2.51 8.53 -17.84
N LEU A 214 -3.20 8.37 -16.71
CA LEU A 214 -2.95 7.32 -15.73
C LEU A 214 -3.12 5.93 -16.35
N ALA A 215 -4.24 5.69 -17.06
CA ALA A 215 -4.50 4.42 -17.69
C ALA A 215 -3.42 4.05 -18.73
N ARG A 216 -2.97 5.02 -19.55
CA ARG A 216 -1.86 4.80 -20.48
C ARG A 216 -0.57 4.41 -19.75
N TRP A 217 -0.21 5.19 -18.73
CA TRP A 217 1.01 4.93 -17.94
C TRP A 217 0.98 3.55 -17.28
N LEU A 218 -0.14 3.16 -16.66
CA LEU A 218 -0.32 1.83 -16.06
C LEU A 218 -0.29 0.68 -17.09
N GLY A 219 -0.58 0.97 -18.37
CA GLY A 219 -0.47 -0.01 -19.44
C GLY A 219 0.98 -0.33 -19.82
N GLU A 220 1.88 0.63 -19.62
CA GLU A 220 3.29 0.59 -20.01
C GLU A 220 4.23 0.32 -18.82
N PHE A 221 3.82 0.67 -17.61
CA PHE A 221 4.65 0.63 -16.40
C PHE A 221 4.21 -0.46 -15.42
N ASP A 222 5.14 -1.35 -15.04
CA ASP A 222 4.91 -2.34 -13.99
C ASP A 222 4.99 -1.70 -12.60
N LEU A 223 3.89 -1.04 -12.22
CA LEU A 223 3.76 -0.39 -10.92
C LEU A 223 3.92 -1.39 -9.77
N ALA A 224 3.26 -2.54 -9.83
CA ALA A 224 3.28 -3.51 -8.74
C ALA A 224 4.69 -4.08 -8.50
N GLY A 225 5.41 -4.41 -9.57
CA GLY A 225 6.82 -4.82 -9.49
C GLY A 225 7.68 -3.72 -8.86
N ARG A 226 7.54 -2.48 -9.34
CA ARG A 226 8.28 -1.33 -8.79
C ARG A 226 8.04 -1.11 -7.31
N LEU A 227 6.78 -1.14 -6.86
CA LEU A 227 6.46 -0.95 -5.45
C LEU A 227 6.95 -2.12 -4.59
N ASN A 228 6.95 -3.35 -5.11
CA ASN A 228 7.53 -4.49 -4.41
C ASN A 228 9.05 -4.30 -4.18
N ASP A 229 9.80 -3.82 -5.18
CA ASP A 229 11.24 -3.56 -5.02
C ASP A 229 11.52 -2.48 -3.96
N LEU A 230 10.74 -1.39 -3.99
CA LEU A 230 10.85 -0.32 -3.00
C LEU A 230 10.46 -0.80 -1.59
N GLY A 231 9.42 -1.64 -1.49
CA GLY A 231 8.98 -2.23 -0.23
C GLY A 231 9.99 -3.21 0.36
N ARG A 232 10.64 -4.03 -0.49
CA ARG A 232 11.80 -4.84 -0.09
C ARG A 232 12.91 -3.94 0.43
N GLY A 233 13.24 -2.86 -0.28
CA GLY A 233 14.26 -1.89 0.16
C GLY A 233 13.94 -1.25 1.51
N LEU A 234 12.67 -0.91 1.76
CA LEU A 234 12.19 -0.42 3.05
C LEU A 234 12.36 -1.47 4.14
N GLU A 235 11.88 -2.70 3.91
CA GLU A 235 11.98 -3.80 4.87
C GLU A 235 13.45 -4.13 5.21
N VAL A 236 14.32 -4.22 4.20
CA VAL A 236 15.76 -4.48 4.37
C VAL A 236 16.40 -3.42 5.24
N GLY A 237 16.20 -2.14 4.92
CA GLY A 237 16.76 -1.03 5.70
C GLY A 237 16.23 -1.02 7.13
N LEU A 238 14.90 -1.13 7.31
CA LEU A 238 14.29 -1.09 8.63
C LEU A 238 14.71 -2.29 9.49
N ASN A 239 14.76 -3.49 8.92
CA ASN A 239 15.20 -4.72 9.59
C ASN A 239 16.65 -4.63 10.06
N PHE A 240 17.53 -4.09 9.22
CA PHE A 240 18.92 -3.89 9.58
C PHE A 240 19.07 -2.91 10.76
N PHE A 241 18.48 -1.72 10.65
CA PHE A 241 18.63 -0.70 11.69
C PHE A 241 17.95 -1.08 13.00
N ARG A 242 16.76 -1.70 12.96
CA ARG A 242 16.08 -2.13 14.20
C ARG A 242 16.89 -3.18 14.94
N ARG A 243 17.55 -4.11 14.24
CA ARG A 243 18.45 -5.10 14.87
C ARG A 243 19.67 -4.45 15.49
N LYS A 244 20.32 -3.54 14.77
CA LYS A 244 21.43 -2.73 15.32
C LYS A 244 21.00 -1.93 16.55
N ALA A 245 19.74 -1.54 16.61
CA ALA A 245 19.16 -0.82 17.73
C ALA A 245 18.56 -1.72 18.84
N MET A 246 18.51 -3.04 18.65
CA MET A 246 17.86 -4.02 19.54
C MET A 246 16.35 -3.77 19.72
N LEU A 247 15.65 -3.43 18.63
CA LEU A 247 14.22 -3.07 18.59
C LEU A 247 13.37 -4.10 17.82
N ASP A 248 13.83 -5.35 17.70
CA ASP A 248 13.18 -6.38 16.86
C ASP A 248 11.70 -6.63 17.21
N ALA A 249 11.31 -6.60 18.49
CA ALA A 249 9.92 -6.80 18.88
C ALA A 249 9.08 -5.49 18.86
N GLU A 250 9.72 -4.34 18.70
CA GLU A 250 9.10 -3.02 18.90
C GLU A 250 8.69 -2.36 17.60
N LEU A 251 9.30 -2.77 16.48
CA LEU A 251 9.10 -2.23 15.15
C LEU A 251 9.31 -3.32 14.10
N PHE A 252 8.40 -3.44 13.14
CA PHE A 252 8.56 -4.36 12.01
C PHE A 252 7.73 -3.91 10.81
N VAL A 253 8.01 -4.52 9.65
CA VAL A 253 7.21 -4.35 8.43
C VAL A 253 6.42 -5.63 8.19
N GLU A 254 5.13 -5.50 7.96
CA GLU A 254 4.25 -6.56 7.48
C GLU A 254 4.12 -6.46 5.95
N ARG A 255 4.06 -7.62 5.31
CA ARG A 255 3.85 -7.78 3.86
C ARG A 255 2.38 -7.55 3.48
N PRO A 256 2.06 -7.32 2.20
CA PRO A 256 2.93 -7.36 1.00
C PRO A 256 3.84 -6.13 0.85
N TRP A 257 4.98 -6.28 0.18
CA TRP A 257 5.94 -5.18 -0.01
C TRP A 257 5.40 -4.04 -0.85
N ALA A 258 4.57 -4.32 -1.85
CA ALA A 258 3.95 -3.26 -2.65
C ALA A 258 2.99 -2.35 -1.85
N LEU A 259 2.57 -2.79 -0.65
CA LEU A 259 1.73 -2.00 0.26
C LEU A 259 2.06 -2.36 1.72
N PRO A 260 3.29 -2.03 2.17
CA PRO A 260 3.81 -2.53 3.44
C PRO A 260 3.13 -1.83 4.62
N ARG A 261 2.95 -2.57 5.72
CA ARG A 261 2.41 -2.03 6.97
C ARG A 261 3.46 -1.98 8.05
N LEU A 262 3.62 -0.84 8.70
CA LEU A 262 4.43 -0.72 9.90
C LEU A 262 3.66 -1.24 11.12
N GLY A 263 4.31 -2.14 11.87
CA GLY A 263 3.79 -2.73 13.09
C GLY A 263 4.75 -2.57 14.27
N GLY A 264 4.28 -3.00 15.44
CA GLY A 264 5.07 -3.01 16.68
C GLY A 264 4.61 -2.02 17.74
N LYS A 265 5.03 -2.27 18.98
CA LYS A 265 4.57 -1.52 20.17
C LYS A 265 4.90 -0.03 20.11
N ARG A 266 5.98 0.33 19.40
CA ARG A 266 6.49 1.71 19.35
C ARG A 266 6.42 2.33 17.96
N VAL A 267 5.60 1.75 17.08
CA VAL A 267 5.43 2.24 15.70
C VAL A 267 5.01 3.72 15.63
N TRP A 268 4.17 4.19 16.56
CA TRP A 268 3.76 5.60 16.60
C TRP A 268 4.93 6.54 16.92
N ALA A 269 5.73 6.21 17.94
CA ALA A 269 6.92 6.99 18.28
C ALA A 269 7.95 6.96 17.13
N PHE A 270 8.10 5.82 16.47
CA PHE A 270 8.93 5.70 15.26
C PHE A 270 8.47 6.64 14.14
N MET A 271 7.17 6.67 13.82
CA MET A 271 6.65 7.52 12.74
C MET A 271 6.83 9.02 13.04
N GLU A 272 6.66 9.44 14.29
CA GLU A 272 6.94 10.82 14.68
C GLU A 272 8.42 11.19 14.53
N LEU A 273 9.33 10.28 14.92
CA LEU A 273 10.76 10.46 14.71
C LEU A 273 11.12 10.48 13.22
N ALA A 274 10.55 9.59 12.41
CA ALA A 274 10.76 9.56 10.97
C ALA A 274 10.29 10.87 10.31
N ARG A 275 9.14 11.41 10.75
CA ARG A 275 8.62 12.71 10.30
C ARG A 275 9.60 13.85 10.58
N GLU A 276 10.24 13.87 11.73
CA GLU A 276 11.27 14.87 12.06
C GLU A 276 12.53 14.74 11.19
N GLU A 277 12.88 13.52 10.78
CA GLU A 277 13.95 13.28 9.81
C GLU A 277 13.52 13.55 8.35
N GLY A 278 12.27 13.98 8.12
CA GLY A 278 11.74 14.33 6.80
C GLY A 278 11.15 13.16 6.01
N LEU A 279 10.77 12.08 6.70
CA LEU A 279 10.10 10.91 6.15
C LEU A 279 8.67 10.83 6.72
N LEU A 280 7.69 11.31 5.95
CA LEU A 280 6.28 11.27 6.34
C LEU A 280 5.75 9.87 6.08
N MET A 281 5.26 9.19 7.13
CA MET A 281 4.76 7.82 7.05
C MET A 281 3.48 7.68 7.89
N ASP A 282 2.59 6.81 7.45
CA ASP A 282 1.52 6.23 8.27
C ASP A 282 1.82 4.73 8.45
N LYS A 283 1.00 4.03 9.26
CA LYS A 283 1.09 2.58 9.40
C LYS A 283 1.00 1.88 8.05
N MET A 284 0.14 2.37 7.16
CA MET A 284 0.16 1.94 5.77
C MET A 284 1.12 2.83 4.99
N VAL A 285 2.17 2.26 4.42
CA VAL A 285 3.19 3.03 3.69
C VAL A 285 2.81 3.12 2.22
N MET A 286 2.50 4.32 1.73
CA MET A 286 2.24 4.59 0.31
C MET A 286 3.57 4.86 -0.40
N LEU A 287 4.22 3.81 -0.90
CA LEU A 287 5.50 3.94 -1.60
C LEU A 287 5.35 4.78 -2.87
N ASP A 288 6.31 5.70 -3.10
CA ASP A 288 6.33 6.59 -4.26
C ASP A 288 7.07 5.92 -5.43
N ALA A 289 6.34 5.59 -6.50
CA ALA A 289 6.89 4.93 -7.69
C ALA A 289 7.93 5.77 -8.45
N GLY A 290 7.98 7.08 -8.19
CA GLY A 290 9.00 7.98 -8.71
C GLY A 290 10.35 7.87 -7.99
N LEU A 291 10.44 7.09 -6.91
CA LEU A 291 11.72 6.72 -6.28
C LEU A 291 12.28 5.47 -6.94
N ASP A 292 13.60 5.32 -6.91
CA ASP A 292 14.31 4.08 -7.21
C ASP A 292 15.10 3.59 -6.00
N LEU A 293 15.78 2.44 -6.16
CA LEU A 293 16.57 1.87 -5.08
C LEU A 293 17.74 2.78 -4.69
N GLU A 294 18.39 3.46 -5.64
CA GLU A 294 19.49 4.39 -5.33
C GLU A 294 19.01 5.54 -4.43
N VAL A 295 17.86 6.13 -4.77
CA VAL A 295 17.19 7.16 -3.98
C VAL A 295 16.76 6.61 -2.63
N MET A 296 16.32 5.35 -2.52
CA MET A 296 16.07 4.71 -1.22
C MET A 296 17.34 4.68 -0.35
N GLN A 297 18.48 4.30 -0.91
CA GLN A 297 19.76 4.25 -0.18
C GLN A 297 20.25 5.64 0.24
N ARG A 298 20.09 6.63 -0.64
CA ARG A 298 20.58 8.00 -0.39
C ARG A 298 19.66 8.80 0.53
N LEU A 299 18.35 8.67 0.36
CA LEU A 299 17.37 9.53 1.02
C LEU A 299 16.59 8.82 2.14
N VAL A 300 16.19 7.57 1.95
CA VAL A 300 15.28 6.90 2.90
C VAL A 300 16.06 6.22 4.01
N TRP A 301 17.05 5.39 3.68
CA TRP A 301 17.82 4.64 4.68
C TRP A 301 18.51 5.50 5.75
N PRO A 302 19.15 6.65 5.44
CA PRO A 302 19.74 7.49 6.47
C PRO A 302 18.69 8.07 7.45
N ARG A 303 17.49 8.40 6.94
CA ARG A 303 16.37 8.88 7.77
C ARG A 303 15.82 7.76 8.66
N LEU A 304 15.68 6.55 8.12
CA LEU A 304 15.33 5.37 8.92
C LEU A 304 16.36 5.10 10.01
N ALA A 305 17.66 5.10 9.66
CA ALA A 305 18.75 4.86 10.60
C ALA A 305 18.69 5.82 11.79
N ARG A 306 18.52 7.12 11.50
CA ARG A 306 18.43 8.17 12.52
C ARG A 306 17.16 8.05 13.36
N ALA A 307 16.00 7.82 12.75
CA ALA A 307 14.75 7.63 13.47
C ALA A 307 14.81 6.41 14.41
N VAL A 308 15.34 5.29 13.94
CA VAL A 308 15.52 4.07 14.74
C VAL A 308 16.55 4.27 15.86
N ALA A 309 17.68 4.92 15.58
CA ALA A 309 18.69 5.24 16.60
C ALA A 309 18.11 6.13 17.71
N ARG A 310 17.28 7.12 17.36
CA ARG A 310 16.58 7.98 18.33
C ARG A 310 15.50 7.22 19.11
N LEU A 311 14.80 6.29 18.46
CA LEU A 311 13.78 5.46 19.12
C LEU A 311 14.40 4.58 20.21
N ARG A 312 15.60 4.04 19.97
CA ARG A 312 16.31 3.21 20.95
C ARG A 312 16.50 3.89 22.29
N VAL A 313 16.85 5.18 22.28
CA VAL A 313 17.17 5.94 23.50
C VAL A 313 15.99 6.72 24.06
N LEU A 314 14.86 6.73 23.35
CA LEU A 314 13.62 7.33 23.84
C LEU A 314 13.05 6.45 24.97
N PRO A 315 12.87 6.97 26.19
CA PRO A 315 12.19 6.22 27.25
C PRO A 315 10.75 5.92 26.85
N GLU A 316 10.23 4.76 27.25
CA GLU A 316 8.84 4.38 26.98
C GLU A 316 7.88 5.42 27.60
N GLY A 317 6.97 5.98 26.80
CA GLY A 317 6.00 6.99 27.24
C GLY A 317 6.49 8.45 27.32
N GLN A 318 7.70 8.78 26.85
CA GLN A 318 8.24 10.16 26.86
C GLN A 318 8.38 10.78 25.46
N LYS A 319 8.67 12.09 25.39
CA LYS A 319 9.01 12.81 24.13
C LYS A 319 10.46 12.53 23.71
N ALA A 320 10.70 12.46 22.41
CA ALA A 320 12.00 12.17 21.82
C ALA A 320 13.08 13.21 22.14
N PRO A 321 14.34 12.81 22.38
CA PRO A 321 15.47 13.74 22.45
C PRO A 321 15.73 14.38 21.09
N GLY A 322 16.29 15.60 21.10
CA GLY A 322 16.47 16.45 19.92
C GLY A 322 17.61 16.02 18.99
N GLY A 323 18.47 15.08 19.41
CA GLY A 323 19.55 14.52 18.57
C GLY A 323 20.51 13.56 19.29
N TRP A 324 21.38 12.87 18.52
CA TRP A 324 22.29 11.81 19.00
C TRP A 324 23.32 12.25 20.05
N ARG A 325 23.72 13.54 20.09
CA ARG A 325 24.66 14.03 21.11
C ARG A 325 24.11 13.90 22.55
N GLU A 326 22.79 13.77 22.71
CA GLU A 326 22.12 13.51 23.98
C GLU A 326 21.90 12.01 24.25
N ALA A 327 22.15 11.14 23.27
CA ALA A 327 21.83 9.70 23.31
C ALA A 327 22.94 8.81 23.88
N GLY A 328 24.17 9.31 24.00
CA GLY A 328 25.30 8.65 24.65
C GLY A 328 25.88 7.38 23.95
N PRO A 329 27.18 7.09 24.12
CA PRO A 329 27.82 5.89 23.58
C PRO A 329 27.65 4.70 24.53
N THR A 330 26.47 4.07 24.56
CA THR A 330 26.22 2.86 25.36
C THR A 330 25.64 1.75 24.50
N ALA A 331 26.48 1.15 23.65
CA ALA A 331 26.14 -0.11 22.99
C ALA A 331 27.38 -0.92 22.65
N LYS A 332 27.38 -2.21 23.05
CA LYS A 332 28.25 -3.25 22.48
C LYS A 332 28.05 -3.26 20.96
N ARG A 333 29.14 -3.22 20.18
CA ARG A 333 29.08 -3.38 18.72
C ARG A 333 28.65 -4.81 18.41
N ILE A 334 27.44 -4.99 17.89
CA ILE A 334 27.02 -6.25 17.26
C ILE A 334 27.79 -6.35 15.93
N GLY A 335 28.64 -7.38 15.81
CA GLY A 335 29.43 -7.64 14.60
C GLY A 335 28.55 -8.04 13.41
N LEU A 336 29.05 -7.84 12.19
CA LEU A 336 28.34 -8.19 10.95
C LEU A 336 27.89 -9.66 10.91
N ASP A 337 28.71 -10.55 11.50
CA ASP A 337 28.50 -11.99 11.55
C ASP A 337 27.30 -12.42 12.40
N GLU A 338 26.85 -11.57 13.32
CA GLU A 338 25.65 -11.82 14.16
C GLU A 338 24.35 -11.37 13.48
N LEU A 339 24.43 -10.58 12.41
CA LEU A 339 23.27 -10.08 11.66
C LEU A 339 22.94 -10.90 10.41
N LEU A 340 23.90 -11.70 9.94
CA LEU A 340 23.68 -12.73 8.95
C LEU A 340 23.05 -13.95 9.63
N PRO A 341 22.00 -14.58 9.06
CA PRO A 341 21.65 -15.92 9.51
C PRO A 341 22.89 -16.79 9.36
N ALA A 342 23.25 -17.53 10.42
CA ALA A 342 24.46 -18.35 10.43
C ALA A 342 24.54 -19.17 9.13
N GLN A 343 25.48 -18.81 8.26
CA GLN A 343 25.80 -19.61 7.09
C GLN A 343 26.50 -20.87 7.62
N LYS A 344 25.71 -21.90 7.93
CA LYS A 344 26.20 -23.25 8.23
C LYS A 344 25.88 -24.17 7.07
#